data_AF-A0A379T5H7-F1
#
_entry.id   AF-A0A379T5H7-F1
#
_cell.length_a   1.000
_cell.length_b   1.000
_cell.length_c   1.000
_cell.angle_alpha   90.00
_cell.angle_beta   90.00
_cell.angle_gamma   90.00
#
_symmetry.space_group_name_H-M   'P 1'
#
loop_
_entity.id
_entity.type
_entity.pdbx_description
1 polymer ?
#
loop_
_entity_poly.entity_id
_entity_poly.type
_entity_poly.pdbx_seq_one_letter_code
_entity_poly.pdbx_strand_id
1 'polypeptide(L)'
;MFEKMMPGYLSVLESNLTARDKKGVVEEGHKIKGAAGSVGLRHLQQLGQQIQSPDLPAWEDNVAEWIEEMKQEWQHDVAVLKAWVASAEKK
;
A
#
# COMPACT_ATOMS: atom_id res chain seq x y z
N MET A 1 11.93 -7.69 4.69
CA MET A 1 10.66 -8.32 5.12
C MET A 1 9.51 -7.81 4.26
N PHE A 2 9.26 -6.49 4.22
CA PHE A 2 8.19 -5.85 3.44
C PHE A 2 8.05 -6.37 2.00
N GLU A 3 9.12 -6.38 1.21
CA GLU A 3 9.12 -6.87 -0.19
C GLU A 3 8.60 -8.30 -0.39
N LYS A 4 8.82 -9.17 0.59
CA LYS A 4 8.35 -10.56 0.52
C LYS A 4 6.86 -10.65 0.83
N MET A 5 6.33 -9.71 1.62
CA MET A 5 4.95 -9.69 2.08
C MET A 5 4.03 -8.94 1.10
N MET A 6 4.53 -7.90 0.44
CA MET A 6 3.74 -7.01 -0.40
C MET A 6 2.93 -7.73 -1.50
N PRO A 7 3.49 -8.70 -2.26
CA PRO A 7 2.69 -9.45 -3.23
C PRO A 7 1.50 -10.18 -2.62
N GLY A 8 1.66 -10.69 -1.39
CA GLY A 8 0.57 -11.35 -0.65
C GLY A 8 -0.51 -10.36 -0.21
N TYR A 9 -0.11 -9.18 0.27
CA TYR A 9 -1.06 -8.12 0.62
C TYR A 9 -1.88 -7.66 -0.59
N LEU A 10 -1.21 -7.41 -1.73
CA LEU A 10 -1.89 -7.02 -2.97
C LEU A 10 -2.87 -8.11 -3.44
N SER A 11 -2.49 -9.38 -3.37
CA SER A 11 -3.37 -10.48 -3.76
C SER A 11 -4.64 -10.55 -2.92
N VAL A 12 -4.54 -10.34 -1.60
CA VAL A 12 -5.71 -10.30 -0.71
C VAL A 12 -6.56 -9.06 -1.00
N LEU A 13 -5.92 -7.92 -1.23
CA LEU A 13 -6.59 -6.65 -1.50
C LEU A 13 -7.40 -6.69 -2.81
N GLU A 14 -6.81 -7.22 -3.90
CA GLU A 14 -7.48 -7.43 -5.19
C GLU A 14 -8.62 -8.44 -5.09
N SER A 15 -8.43 -9.51 -4.32
CA SER A 15 -9.46 -10.52 -4.05
C SER A 15 -10.67 -9.90 -3.34
N ASN A 16 -10.43 -9.10 -2.29
CA ASN A 16 -11.49 -8.42 -1.55
C ASN A 16 -12.21 -7.39 -2.42
N LEU A 17 -11.48 -6.63 -3.25
CA LEU A 17 -12.08 -5.69 -4.20
C LEU A 17 -12.98 -6.41 -5.22
N THR A 18 -12.50 -7.52 -5.79
CA THR A 18 -13.26 -8.35 -6.74
C THR A 18 -14.53 -8.92 -6.11
N ALA A 19 -14.44 -9.35 -4.86
CA ALA A 19 -15.56 -9.86 -4.07
C ALA A 19 -16.51 -8.75 -3.58
N ARG A 20 -16.19 -7.47 -3.80
CA ARG A 20 -16.86 -6.30 -3.22
C ARG A 20 -16.92 -6.34 -1.69
N ASP A 21 -15.94 -6.99 -1.06
CA ASP A 21 -15.78 -7.02 0.39
C ASP A 21 -15.10 -5.74 0.88
N LYS A 22 -15.93 -4.71 1.10
CA LYS A 22 -15.49 -3.42 1.62
C LYS A 22 -14.74 -3.54 2.94
N LYS A 23 -15.18 -4.42 3.84
CA LYS A 23 -14.53 -4.59 5.15
C LYS A 23 -13.14 -5.22 4.97
N GLY A 24 -13.04 -6.25 4.14
CA GLY A 24 -11.77 -6.88 3.79
C GLY A 24 -10.79 -5.91 3.13
N VAL A 25 -11.25 -5.04 2.24
CA VAL A 25 -10.41 -3.99 1.62
C VAL A 25 -9.86 -3.03 2.68
N VAL A 26 -10.71 -2.57 3.61
CA VAL A 26 -10.29 -1.65 4.67
C VAL A 26 -9.30 -2.29 5.63
N GLU A 27 -9.54 -3.53 6.05
CA GLU A 27 -8.63 -4.27 6.94
C GLU A 27 -7.27 -4.53 6.28
N GLU A 28 -7.26 -4.85 4.98
CA GLU A 28 -6.00 -5.08 4.26
C GLU A 28 -5.24 -3.77 4.02
N GLY A 29 -5.93 -2.69 3.69
CA GLY A 29 -5.36 -1.33 3.63
C GLY A 29 -4.71 -0.91 4.95
N HIS A 30 -5.31 -1.26 6.09
CA HIS A 30 -4.75 -1.00 7.42
C HIS A 30 -3.41 -1.73 7.64
N LYS A 31 -3.34 -3.02 7.26
CA LYS A 31 -2.10 -3.82 7.38
C LYS A 31 -0.99 -3.24 6.51
N ILE A 32 -1.29 -2.90 5.26
CA ILE A 32 -0.31 -2.33 4.33
C ILE A 32 0.18 -0.98 4.85
N LYS A 33 -0.72 -0.11 5.31
CA LYS A 33 -0.36 1.17 5.93
C LYS A 33 0.63 0.99 7.08
N GLY A 34 0.34 0.07 8.00
CA GLY A 34 1.20 -0.23 9.14
C GLY A 34 2.58 -0.74 8.70
N ALA A 35 2.59 -1.69 7.77
CA ALA A 35 3.82 -2.28 7.24
C ALA A 35 4.68 -1.23 6.51
N ALA A 36 4.10 -0.43 5.63
CA ALA A 36 4.78 0.63 4.87
C ALA A 36 5.33 1.73 5.80
N GLY A 37 4.53 2.16 6.78
CA GLY A 37 4.93 3.15 7.78
C GLY A 37 6.12 2.69 8.62
N SER A 38 6.21 1.39 8.96
CA SER A 38 7.31 0.84 9.76
C SER A 38 8.68 0.87 9.06
N VAL A 39 8.69 0.97 7.73
CA VAL A 39 9.91 1.00 6.91
C VAL A 39 10.14 2.35 6.22
N GLY A 40 9.29 3.36 6.48
CA GLY A 40 9.46 4.71 5.93
C GLY A 40 8.95 4.91 4.50
N LEU A 41 8.15 3.98 3.95
CA LEU A 41 7.55 4.11 2.62
C LEU A 41 6.31 5.01 2.69
N ARG A 42 6.55 6.34 2.71
CA ARG A 42 5.51 7.36 2.94
C ARG A 42 4.38 7.31 1.92
N HIS A 43 4.70 7.11 0.64
CA HIS A 43 3.72 7.07 -0.43
C HIS A 43 2.76 5.88 -0.27
N LEU A 44 3.28 4.65 -0.15
CA LEU A 44 2.45 3.47 0.16
C LEU A 44 1.67 3.59 1.46
N GLN A 45 2.22 4.26 2.47
CA GLN A 45 1.50 4.54 3.72
C GLN A 45 0.28 5.45 3.49
N GLN A 46 0.37 6.43 2.58
CA GLN A 46 -0.73 7.32 2.22
C GLN A 46 -1.81 6.58 1.43
N LEU A 47 -1.43 5.77 0.45
CA LEU A 47 -2.38 4.91 -0.28
C LEU A 47 -3.10 3.96 0.67
N GLY A 48 -2.36 3.29 1.56
CA GLY A 48 -2.94 2.45 2.61
C GLY A 48 -3.92 3.21 3.50
N GLN A 49 -3.62 4.48 3.85
CA GLN A 49 -4.54 5.35 4.59
C GLN A 49 -5.84 5.63 3.81
N GLN A 50 -5.77 5.95 2.52
CA GLN A 50 -6.95 6.24 1.70
C GLN A 50 -7.83 4.98 1.55
N ILE A 51 -7.20 3.84 1.26
CA ILE A 51 -7.87 2.54 1.12
C ILE A 51 -8.58 2.14 2.43
N GLN A 52 -7.97 2.35 3.61
CA GLN A 52 -8.62 2.04 4.88
C GLN A 52 -9.67 3.07 5.36
N SER A 53 -9.96 4.12 4.58
CA SER A 53 -10.84 5.24 4.99
C SER A 53 -12.15 5.23 4.19
N PRO A 54 -13.06 4.28 4.45
CA PRO A 54 -14.29 4.10 3.67
C PRO A 54 -15.27 5.28 3.72
N ASP A 55 -15.05 6.20 4.67
CA ASP A 55 -15.86 7.40 4.88
C ASP A 55 -15.38 8.61 4.04
N LEU A 56 -14.29 8.46 3.27
CA LEU A 56 -13.86 9.50 2.35
C LEU A 56 -14.93 9.76 1.27
N PRO A 57 -15.16 11.03 0.89
CA PRO A 57 -15.99 11.33 -0.27
C PRO A 57 -15.47 10.59 -1.51
N ALA A 58 -16.38 10.00 -2.28
CA ALA A 58 -16.06 9.22 -3.49
C ALA A 58 -15.08 8.05 -3.25
N TRP A 59 -15.01 7.50 -2.04
CA TRP A 59 -14.13 6.34 -1.77
C TRP A 59 -14.45 5.15 -2.69
N GLU A 60 -15.73 4.85 -2.90
CA GLU A 60 -16.17 3.75 -3.78
C GLU A 60 -15.71 3.95 -5.23
N ASP A 61 -15.62 5.20 -5.68
CA ASP A 61 -15.21 5.54 -7.04
C ASP A 61 -13.67 5.46 -7.19
N ASN A 62 -12.92 5.77 -6.13
CA ASN A 62 -11.46 5.92 -6.18
C ASN A 62 -10.67 4.71 -5.66
N VAL A 63 -11.27 3.82 -4.86
CA VAL A 63 -10.52 2.76 -4.17
C VAL A 63 -9.80 1.82 -5.13
N ALA A 64 -10.40 1.53 -6.29
CA ALA A 64 -9.78 0.71 -7.32
C ALA A 64 -8.52 1.39 -7.90
N GLU A 65 -8.55 2.71 -8.09
CA GLU A 65 -7.42 3.48 -8.60
C GLU A 65 -6.26 3.49 -7.60
N TRP A 66 -6.53 3.70 -6.31
CA TRP A 66 -5.49 3.65 -5.28
C TRP A 66 -4.85 2.26 -5.16
N ILE A 67 -5.63 1.19 -5.33
CA ILE A 67 -5.11 -0.19 -5.34
C ILE A 67 -4.21 -0.42 -6.55
N GLU A 68 -4.62 0.06 -7.72
CA GLU A 68 -3.81 -0.07 -8.94
C GLU A 68 -2.52 0.77 -8.86
N GLU A 69 -2.59 1.99 -8.35
CA GLU A 69 -1.41 2.83 -8.09
C GLU A 69 -0.44 2.13 -7.13
N MET A 70 -0.96 1.56 -6.03
CA MET A 70 -0.15 0.80 -5.08
C MET A 70 0.56 -0.39 -5.73
N LYS A 71 -0.12 -1.10 -6.65
CA LYS A 71 0.42 -2.23 -7.39
C LYS A 71 1.52 -1.82 -8.37
N GLN A 72 1.38 -0.66 -9.01
CA GLN A 72 2.35 -0.14 -9.97
C GLN A 72 3.59 0.44 -9.29
N GLU A 73 3.43 1.15 -8.18
CA GLU A 73 4.49 2.00 -7.61
C GLU A 73 5.30 1.32 -6.49
N TRP A 74 4.80 0.26 -5.82
CA TRP A 74 5.48 -0.26 -4.62
C TRP A 74 6.93 -0.72 -4.86
N GLN A 75 7.24 -1.27 -6.03
CA GLN A 75 8.60 -1.69 -6.37
C GLN A 75 9.52 -0.49 -6.57
N HIS A 76 8.99 0.57 -7.17
CA HIS A 76 9.72 1.82 -7.36
C HIS A 76 10.03 2.47 -6.01
N ASP A 77 9.02 2.63 -5.15
CA ASP A 77 9.18 3.20 -3.81
C ASP A 77 10.23 2.46 -2.98
N VAL A 78 10.21 1.12 -3.03
CA VAL A 78 11.23 0.29 -2.37
C VAL A 78 12.61 0.51 -2.96
N ALA A 79 12.74 0.60 -4.29
CA ALA A 79 14.02 0.84 -4.95
C ALA A 79 14.62 2.20 -4.57
N VAL A 80 13.79 3.25 -4.53
CA VAL A 80 14.19 4.59 -4.09
C VAL A 80 14.67 4.57 -2.64
N LEU A 81 13.93 3.92 -1.75
CA LEU A 81 14.33 3.79 -0.34
C LEU A 81 15.68 3.07 -0.19
N LYS A 82 15.89 1.95 -0.89
CA LYS A 82 17.17 1.22 -0.88
C LYS A 82 18.33 2.08 -1.38
N ALA A 83 18.13 2.81 -2.46
CA ALA A 83 19.14 3.70 -3.01
C ALA A 83 19.50 4.82 -2.02
N TRP A 84 18.51 5.38 -1.34
CA TRP A 84 18.71 6.37 -0.30
C TRP A 84 19.53 5.81 0.88
N VAL A 85 19.16 4.64 1.43
CA VAL A 85 19.89 3.99 2.53
C VAL A 85 21.35 3.74 2.13
N ALA A 86 21.59 3.14 0.95
CA ALA A 86 22.94 2.86 0.46
C ALA A 86 23.78 4.14 0.23
N SER A 87 23.14 5.29 -0.01
CA SER A 87 23.83 6.58 -0.11
C SER A 87 24.11 7.20 1.26
N ALA A 88 23.23 6.99 2.24
CA ALA A 88 23.36 7.49 3.60
C ALA A 88 24.45 6.77 4.38
N GLU A 89 24.63 5.47 4.17
CA GLU A 89 25.71 4.67 4.78
C GLU A 89 27.12 5.05 4.29
N LYS A 90 27.23 5.80 3.20
CA LYS A 90 28.51 6.26 2.63
C LYS A 90 28.97 7.63 3.17
N LYS A 91 28.19 8.27 4.04
CA LYS A 91 28.51 9.53 4.71
C LYS A 91 28.87 9.29 6.17
#